data_AF-A0A3D9UKZ5-F1
#
_entry.id   AF-A0A3D9UKZ5-F1
#
_cell.length_a   1.000
_cell.length_b   1.000
_cell.length_c   1.000
_cell.angle_alpha   90.00
_cell.angle_beta   90.00
_cell.angle_gamma   90.00
#
_symmetry.space_group_name_H-M   'P 1'
#
loop_
_entity.id
_entity.type
_entity.pdbx_description
1 polymer ?
#
loop_
_entity_poly.entity_id
_entity_poly.type
_entity_poly.pdbx_seq_one_letter_code
_entity_poly.pdbx_strand_id
1 'polypeptide(L)'
;MDSIEQSKKLRVLFLSLWEIMRVNGGGNWIKGIENVITLLTPPTYGGTNDAQSAIEDARRAYGSMFGGYGGFSEYFIWRDDFNERLKANKALDKIKNDINDTFN
;
A
#
# COMPACT_ATOMS: atom_id res chain seq x y z
N MET A 1 11.90 14.92 -5.84
CA MET A 1 11.23 14.06 -6.84
C MET A 1 9.96 14.80 -7.25
N ASP A 2 9.63 14.87 -8.54
CA ASP A 2 8.35 15.47 -8.95
C ASP A 2 7.18 14.54 -8.62
N SER A 3 5.94 15.05 -8.71
CA SER A 3 4.73 14.31 -8.36
C SER A 3 4.49 13.11 -9.27
N ILE A 4 4.94 13.14 -10.54
CA ILE A 4 4.78 12.01 -11.46
C ILE A 4 5.68 10.87 -11.01
N GLU A 5 6.97 11.14 -10.76
CA GLU A 5 7.91 10.12 -10.30
C GLU A 5 7.57 9.61 -8.89
N GLN A 6 7.05 10.49 -8.02
CA GLN A 6 6.52 10.08 -6.71
C GLN A 6 5.33 9.14 -6.85
N SER A 7 4.36 9.47 -7.71
CA SER A 7 3.18 8.62 -7.95
C SER A 7 3.57 7.26 -8.49
N LYS A 8 4.56 7.22 -9.40
CA LYS A 8 5.09 5.98 -9.97
C LYS A 8 5.77 5.12 -8.90
N LYS A 9 6.61 5.72 -8.05
CA LYS A 9 7.28 5.01 -6.95
C LYS A 9 6.27 4.44 -5.95
N LEU A 10 5.29 5.24 -5.53
CA LEU A 10 4.20 4.78 -4.67
C LEU A 10 3.44 3.62 -5.32
N ARG A 11 3.08 3.73 -6.61
CA ARG A 11 2.38 2.67 -7.33
C ARG A 11 3.15 1.35 -7.33
N VAL A 12 4.47 1.39 -7.53
CA VAL A 12 5.32 0.19 -7.45
C VAL A 12 5.28 -0.42 -6.05
N LEU A 13 5.37 0.40 -4.99
CA LEU A 13 5.29 -0.09 -3.62
C LEU A 13 3.92 -0.71 -3.30
N PHE A 14 2.83 -0.10 -3.75
CA PHE A 14 1.48 -0.63 -3.56
C PHE A 14 1.23 -1.91 -4.37
N LEU A 15 1.83 -2.08 -5.54
CA LEU A 15 1.79 -3.35 -6.29
C LEU A 15 2.50 -4.47 -5.52
N SER A 16 3.68 -4.19 -4.95
CA SER A 16 4.39 -5.15 -4.09
C SER A 16 3.57 -5.51 -2.84
N LEU A 17 2.93 -4.51 -2.23
CA LEU A 17 2.04 -4.72 -1.09
C LEU A 17 0.84 -5.59 -1.47
N TRP A 18 0.22 -5.31 -2.61
CA TRP A 18 -0.91 -6.09 -3.15
C TRP A 18 -0.52 -7.56 -3.36
N GLU A 19 0.65 -7.82 -3.95
CA GLU A 19 1.13 -9.18 -4.18
C GLU A 19 1.30 -9.96 -2.88
N ILE A 20 1.94 -9.35 -1.87
CA ILE A 20 2.07 -9.94 -0.53
C ILE A 20 0.70 -10.21 0.08
N MET A 21 -0.21 -9.24 0.05
CA MET A 21 -1.54 -9.36 0.64
C MET A 21 -2.36 -10.45 -0.04
N ARG A 22 -2.33 -10.50 -1.37
CA ARG A 22 -3.06 -11.51 -2.16
C ARG A 22 -2.62 -12.93 -1.83
N VAL A 23 -1.32 -13.18 -1.68
CA VAL A 23 -0.78 -14.50 -1.35
C VAL A 23 -1.06 -14.91 0.10
N ASN A 24 -1.22 -13.94 1.01
CA ASN A 24 -1.32 -14.19 2.45
C ASN A 24 -2.72 -13.97 3.04
N GLY A 25 -3.76 -13.82 2.20
CA GLY A 25 -5.15 -13.72 2.67
C GLY A 25 -5.57 -12.32 3.13
N GLY A 26 -5.05 -11.27 2.50
CA GLY A 26 -5.27 -9.85 2.85
C GLY A 26 -6.73 -9.35 2.83
N GLY A 27 -7.71 -10.19 2.49
CA GLY A 27 -9.14 -9.92 2.66
C GLY A 27 -9.59 -8.58 2.10
N ASN A 28 -10.30 -7.80 2.93
CA ASN A 28 -10.84 -6.49 2.54
C ASN A 28 -9.76 -5.44 2.25
N TRP A 29 -8.52 -5.63 2.74
CA TRP A 29 -7.41 -4.71 2.49
C TRP A 29 -6.95 -4.71 1.03
N ILE A 30 -7.14 -5.83 0.32
CA ILE A 30 -6.81 -5.95 -1.11
C ILE A 30 -7.57 -4.89 -1.92
N LYS A 31 -8.87 -4.70 -1.65
CA LYS A 31 -9.68 -3.69 -2.34
C LYS A 31 -9.21 -2.26 -2.04
N GLY A 32 -8.81 -1.98 -0.80
CA GLY A 32 -8.23 -0.70 -0.42
C GLY A 32 -6.94 -0.41 -1.18
N ILE A 33 -6.06 -1.42 -1.30
CA ILE A 33 -4.81 -1.31 -2.03
C ILE A 33 -5.06 -1.14 -3.54
N GLU A 34 -5.99 -1.88 -4.13
CA GLU A 34 -6.38 -1.75 -5.54
C GLU A 34 -6.93 -0.36 -5.86
N ASN A 35 -7.72 0.22 -4.95
CA ASN A 35 -8.18 1.60 -5.08
C ASN A 35 -7.00 2.58 -5.09
N VAL A 36 -6.04 2.43 -4.18
CA VAL A 36 -4.83 3.27 -4.15
C VAL A 36 -4.00 3.13 -5.43
N ILE A 37 -3.82 1.91 -5.94
CA ILE A 37 -3.13 1.66 -7.22
C ILE A 37 -3.86 2.39 -8.36
N THR A 38 -5.18 2.38 -8.37
CA THR A 38 -6.00 3.04 -9.40
C THR A 38 -5.82 4.56 -9.34
N LEU A 39 -5.84 5.16 -8.15
CA LEU A 39 -5.57 6.60 -7.96
C LEU A 39 -4.20 7.00 -8.49
N LEU A 40 -3.18 6.16 -8.29
CA LEU A 40 -1.80 6.44 -8.70
C LEU A 40 -1.49 6.03 -10.17
N THR A 41 -2.47 5.53 -10.93
CA THR A 41 -2.23 5.05 -12.30
C THR A 41 -2.46 6.18 -13.33
N PRO A 42 -1.42 6.60 -14.07
CA PRO A 42 -1.57 7.54 -15.18
C PRO A 42 -2.28 6.89 -16.39
N PRO A 43 -2.83 7.69 -17.32
CA PRO A 43 -2.86 9.15 -17.29
C PRO A 43 -4.01 9.73 -16.45
N THR A 44 -4.98 8.89 -16.08
CA THR A 44 -6.25 9.34 -15.50
C THR A 44 -6.17 9.64 -14.01
N TYR A 45 -5.25 8.99 -13.29
CA TYR A 45 -5.05 9.18 -11.84
C TYR A 45 -6.36 9.05 -11.05
N GLY A 46 -7.10 7.96 -11.28
CA GLY A 46 -8.43 7.77 -10.67
C GLY A 46 -9.48 8.84 -11.01
N GLY A 47 -9.25 9.66 -12.04
CA GLY A 47 -10.14 10.73 -12.49
C GLY A 47 -9.66 12.15 -12.15
N THR A 48 -8.60 12.31 -11.34
CA THR A 48 -8.07 13.65 -11.01
C THR A 48 -7.31 14.29 -12.18
N ASN A 49 -6.77 13.47 -13.08
CA ASN A 49 -5.84 13.87 -14.15
C ASN A 49 -4.62 14.70 -13.64
N ASP A 50 -4.31 14.60 -12.34
CA ASP A 50 -3.23 15.31 -11.67
C ASP A 50 -2.55 14.40 -10.65
N ALA A 51 -1.24 14.23 -10.81
CA ALA A 51 -0.44 13.34 -9.98
C ALA A 51 -0.39 13.80 -8.51
N GLN A 52 -0.33 15.10 -8.25
CA GLN A 52 -0.26 15.63 -6.88
C GLN A 52 -1.55 15.36 -6.12
N SER A 53 -2.70 15.68 -6.74
CA SER A 53 -4.03 15.44 -6.16
C SER A 53 -4.27 13.95 -5.91
N ALA A 54 -3.84 13.09 -6.84
CA ALA A 54 -3.94 11.65 -6.65
C ALA A 54 -3.05 11.11 -5.54
N ILE A 55 -1.87 11.67 -5.30
CA ILE A 55 -1.02 11.30 -4.16
C ILE A 55 -1.71 11.62 -2.84
N GLU A 56 -2.38 12.78 -2.74
CA GLU A 56 -3.11 13.16 -1.54
C GLU A 56 -4.31 12.23 -1.30
N ASP A 57 -5.07 11.89 -2.35
CA ASP A 57 -6.19 10.96 -2.22
C ASP A 57 -5.71 9.53 -1.90
N ALA A 58 -4.60 9.10 -2.48
CA ALA A 58 -3.94 7.84 -2.14
C ALA A 58 -3.49 7.81 -0.67
N ARG A 59 -2.91 8.91 -0.16
CA ARG A 59 -2.49 9.04 1.24
C ARG A 59 -3.70 8.93 2.17
N ARG A 60 -4.82 9.60 1.86
CA ARG A 60 -6.06 9.53 2.64
C ARG A 60 -6.66 8.12 2.63
N ALA A 61 -6.77 7.52 1.45
CA ALA A 61 -7.29 6.16 1.29
C ALA A 61 -6.44 5.15 2.07
N TYR A 62 -5.11 5.21 1.93
CA TYR A 62 -4.19 4.34 2.66
C TYR A 62 -4.27 4.57 4.18
N GLY A 63 -4.25 5.82 4.63
CA GLY A 63 -4.38 6.16 6.05
C GLY A 63 -5.66 5.63 6.68
N SER A 64 -6.78 5.68 5.95
CA SER A 64 -8.07 5.15 6.42
C SER A 64 -8.05 3.64 6.69
N MET A 65 -7.17 2.88 6.02
CA MET A 65 -7.03 1.44 6.25
C MET A 65 -6.49 1.09 7.63
N PHE A 66 -5.79 2.02 8.29
CA PHE A 66 -5.27 1.84 9.65
C PHE A 66 -6.30 2.17 10.74
N GLY A 67 -7.46 2.72 10.39
CA GLY A 67 -8.54 3.00 11.33
C GLY A 67 -9.43 1.80 11.62
N GLY A 68 -9.89 1.67 12.88
CA GLY A 68 -10.84 0.64 13.33
C GLY A 68 -10.22 -0.52 14.13
N TYR A 69 -11.07 -1.33 14.78
CA TYR A 69 -10.66 -2.60 15.44
C TYR A 69 -10.32 -3.66 14.37
N GLY A 70 -9.20 -4.37 14.51
CA GLY A 70 -8.75 -5.32 13.49
C GLY A 70 -8.13 -4.66 12.25
N GLY A 71 -7.69 -3.40 12.37
CA GLY A 71 -7.21 -2.57 11.27
C GLY A 71 -5.94 -3.08 10.59
N PHE A 72 -5.57 -2.47 9.47
CA PHE A 72 -4.39 -2.86 8.69
C PHE A 72 -3.05 -2.77 9.46
N SER A 73 -3.03 -2.00 10.55
CA SER A 73 -1.94 -1.97 11.54
C SER A 73 -1.69 -3.35 12.17
N GLU A 74 -2.74 -4.12 12.42
CA GLU A 74 -2.69 -5.41 13.10
C GLU A 74 -2.49 -6.58 12.14
N TYR A 75 -2.50 -6.33 10.82
CA TYR A 75 -2.25 -7.37 9.83
C TYR A 75 -0.80 -7.86 9.91
N PHE A 76 -0.65 -9.16 10.19
CA PHE A 76 0.60 -9.90 10.13
C PHE A 76 0.42 -11.17 9.29
N ILE A 77 1.50 -11.61 8.67
CA ILE A 77 1.55 -12.87 7.93
C ILE A 77 1.82 -14.00 8.91
N TRP A 78 0.92 -14.98 8.98
CA TRP A 78 1.11 -16.17 9.80
C TRP A 78 1.77 -17.31 9.02
N ARG A 79 2.78 -17.95 9.62
CA ARG A 79 3.49 -19.14 9.14
C ARG A 79 3.83 -20.03 10.32
N ASP A 80 3.79 -21.34 10.16
CA ASP A 80 4.08 -22.26 11.27
C ASP A 80 5.54 -22.16 11.71
N ASP A 81 6.48 -22.07 10.76
CA ASP A 81 7.88 -21.80 11.06
C ASP A 81 8.11 -20.34 11.51
N PHE A 82 8.83 -20.17 12.62
CA PHE A 82 9.10 -18.86 13.21
C PHE A 82 9.99 -17.98 12.31
N ASN A 83 11.02 -18.57 11.68
CA ASN A 83 11.95 -17.81 10.86
C ASN A 83 11.28 -17.34 9.56
N GLU A 84 10.46 -18.18 8.94
CA GLU A 84 9.63 -17.82 7.79
C GLU A 84 8.64 -16.71 8.14
N ARG A 85 7.97 -16.81 9.30
CA ARG A 85 7.06 -15.77 9.81
C ARG A 85 7.79 -14.45 10.01
N LEU A 86 8.95 -14.47 10.67
CA LEU A 86 9.74 -13.28 10.93
C LEU A 86 10.20 -12.63 9.62
N LYS A 87 10.68 -13.43 8.66
CA LYS A 87 11.14 -12.95 7.35
C LYS A 87 9.99 -12.32 6.55
N ALA A 88 8.83 -12.96 6.50
CA ALA A 88 7.67 -12.46 5.78
C ALA A 88 7.16 -11.13 6.35
N ASN A 89 7.06 -11.01 7.68
CA ASN A 89 6.62 -9.78 8.32
C ASN A 89 7.65 -8.65 8.20
N LYS A 90 8.96 -8.94 8.27
CA LYS A 90 10.00 -7.94 7.97
C LYS A 90 9.87 -7.36 6.56
N ALA A 91 9.57 -8.20 5.56
CA ALA A 91 9.36 -7.75 4.20
C ALA A 91 8.11 -6.86 4.07
N LEU A 92 7.02 -7.25 4.74
CA LEU A 92 5.80 -6.45 4.81
C LEU A 92 6.04 -5.09 5.48
N ASP A 93 6.68 -5.07 6.65
CA ASP A 93 6.96 -3.85 7.40
C ASP A 93 7.87 -2.91 6.62
N LYS A 94 8.87 -3.46 5.92
CA LYS A 94 9.72 -2.66 5.03
C LYS A 94 8.90 -1.94 3.96
N ILE A 95 7.95 -2.61 3.32
CA ILE A 95 7.10 -1.98 2.30
C ILE A 95 6.20 -0.91 2.92
N LYS A 96 5.60 -1.17 4.09
CA LYS A 96 4.79 -0.17 4.82
C LYS A 96 5.62 1.09 5.15
N ASN A 97 6.87 0.90 5.59
CA ASN A 97 7.80 2.01 5.88
C ASN A 97 8.21 2.76 4.61
N ASP A 98 8.60 2.05 3.56
CA ASP A 98 8.97 2.66 2.28
C ASP A 98 7.81 3.50 1.69
N ILE A 99 6.56 3.05 1.87
CA ILE A 99 5.35 3.80 1.49
C ILE A 99 5.24 5.09 2.31
N ASN A 100 5.34 4.99 3.64
CA ASN A 100 5.27 6.16 4.53
C ASN A 100 6.37 7.19 4.20
N ASP A 101 7.60 6.72 4.00
CA ASP A 101 8.75 7.55 3.64
C ASP A 101 8.59 8.19 2.26
N THR A 102 7.92 7.52 1.32
CA THR A 102 7.66 8.07 -0.01
C THR A 102 6.48 9.05 0.00
N PHE A 103 5.56 8.94 0.96
CA PHE A 103 4.53 9.95 1.16
C PHE A 103 5.11 11.23 1.78
N ASN A 104 6.04 11.15 2.73
CA ASN A 104 6.65 12.33 3.37
C ASN A 104 7.62 13.08 2.43
#